data_AF-A0A552FIC4-F1
#
_entry.id   AF-A0A552FIC4-F1
#
_cell.length_a   1.000
_cell.length_b   1.000
_cell.length_c   1.000
_cell.angle_alpha   90.00
_cell.angle_beta   90.00
_cell.angle_gamma   90.00
#
_symmetry.space_group_name_H-M   'P 1'
#
loop_
_entity.id
_entity.type
_entity.pdbx_description
1 polymer ?
#
loop_
_entity_poly.entity_id
_entity_poly.type
_entity_poly.pdbx_seq_one_letter_code
_entity_poly.pdbx_strand_id
1 'polypeptide(L)'
;MKTISFKTRVGEDGTLQISLPHELKNTDLEVTLVYQPISLKEKEEKTTFSQWQEGFFEEVIGGWEGELLVREKQPDYEERAIEND
;
A
#
# COMPACT_ATOMS: atom_id res chain seq x y z
N MET A 1 -17.59 -3.48 19.12
CA MET A 1 -16.79 -2.36 18.61
C MET A 1 -17.21 -2.10 17.17
N LYS A 2 -17.81 -0.94 16.88
CA LYS A 2 -18.16 -0.54 15.50
C LYS A 2 -17.31 0.67 15.14
N THR A 3 -16.53 0.57 14.06
CA THR A 3 -15.69 1.67 13.57
C THR A 3 -16.44 2.43 12.49
N ILE A 4 -16.56 3.75 12.63
CA ILE A 4 -17.15 4.62 11.61
C ILE A 4 -16.02 5.46 11.02
N SER A 5 -15.76 5.30 9.71
CA SER A 5 -14.78 6.08 8.97
C SER A 5 -15.50 7.02 8.01
N PHE A 6 -15.31 8.32 8.18
CA PHE A 6 -15.92 9.35 7.32
C PHE A 6 -14.92 10.49 7.08
N LYS A 7 -15.02 11.12 5.91
CA LYS A 7 -14.27 12.34 5.59
C LYS A 7 -15.17 13.54 5.90
N THR A 8 -14.65 14.49 6.65
CA THR A 8 -15.36 15.73 6.97
C THR A 8 -14.38 16.90 6.99
N ARG A 9 -14.91 18.11 6.87
CA ARG A 9 -14.14 19.34 6.94
C ARG A 9 -14.35 19.96 8.33
N VAL A 10 -13.25 20.36 8.95
CA VAL A 10 -13.29 21.19 10.16
C VAL A 10 -13.84 22.57 9.80
N GLY A 11 -14.80 23.06 10.57
CA GLY A 11 -15.39 24.39 10.37
C GLY A 11 -14.37 25.50 10.47
N GLU A 12 -14.71 26.70 9.99
CA GLU A 12 -13.84 27.89 10.10
C GLU A 12 -13.58 28.29 11.56
N ASP A 13 -14.46 27.85 12.46
CA ASP A 13 -14.37 28.00 13.92
C ASP A 13 -13.43 26.97 14.58
N GLY A 14 -12.89 26.01 13.83
CA GLY A 14 -12.06 24.94 14.35
C GLY A 14 -12.84 23.75 14.91
N THR A 15 -14.17 23.71 14.73
CA THR A 15 -15.01 22.64 15.29
C THR A 15 -15.24 21.50 14.31
N LEU A 16 -15.15 20.25 14.80
CA LEU A 16 -15.50 19.04 14.07
C LEU A 16 -16.92 18.59 14.45
N GLN A 17 -17.88 18.69 13.54
CA GLN A 17 -19.25 18.24 13.78
C GLN A 17 -19.45 16.79 13.32
N ILE A 18 -19.92 15.93 14.23
CA ILE A 18 -20.23 14.51 13.97
C ILE A 18 -21.72 14.29 14.20
N SER A 19 -22.46 13.90 13.16
CA SER A 19 -23.88 13.58 13.26
C SER A 19 -24.06 12.07 13.39
N LEU A 20 -24.60 11.63 14.53
CA LEU A 20 -24.91 10.22 14.77
C LEU A 20 -26.31 9.87 14.23
N PRO A 21 -26.52 8.63 13.74
CA PRO A 21 -27.84 8.17 13.31
C PRO A 21 -28.88 8.26 14.42
N HIS A 22 -30.13 8.49 14.04
CA HIS A 22 -31.26 8.59 14.98
C HIS A 22 -31.53 7.31 15.80
N GLU A 23 -31.02 6.17 15.34
CA GLU A 23 -31.09 4.87 16.04
C GLU A 23 -30.32 4.87 17.37
N LEU A 24 -29.36 5.79 17.54
CA LEU A 24 -28.50 5.88 18.72
C LEU A 24 -28.95 6.95 19.73
N LYS A 25 -30.19 7.44 19.63
CA LYS A 25 -30.73 8.43 20.59
C LYS A 25 -30.74 7.86 22.01
N ASN A 26 -30.48 8.72 23.00
CA ASN A 26 -30.53 8.41 24.43
C ASN A 26 -29.69 7.18 24.82
N THR A 27 -28.56 6.97 24.14
CA THR A 27 -27.65 5.86 24.39
C THR A 27 -26.28 6.41 24.76
N ASP A 28 -25.69 5.87 25.83
CA ASP A 28 -24.31 6.19 26.22
C ASP A 28 -23.34 5.51 25.26
N LEU A 29 -22.42 6.29 24.69
CA LEU A 29 -21.48 5.83 23.69
C LEU A 29 -20.06 6.20 24.11
N GLU A 30 -19.17 5.21 24.12
CA GLU A 30 -17.73 5.43 24.21
C GLU A 30 -17.19 5.71 22.79
N VAL A 31 -16.54 6.87 22.61
CA VAL A 31 -16.06 7.32 21.30
C VAL A 31 -14.56 7.57 21.36
N THR A 32 -13.81 6.92 20.48
CA THR A 32 -12.38 7.18 20.26
C THR A 32 -12.20 7.82 18.88
N LEU A 33 -11.66 9.05 18.85
CA LEU A 33 -11.41 9.77 17.61
C LEU A 33 -9.92 9.71 17.27
N VAL A 34 -9.60 9.11 16.13
CA VAL A 34 -8.26 9.15 15.53
C VAL A 34 -8.38 9.88 14.20
N TYR A 35 -7.64 10.97 14.01
CA TYR A 35 -7.72 11.79 12.80
C TYR A 35 -6.33 12.01 12.20
N GLN A 36 -6.30 12.16 10.88
CA GLN A 36 -5.11 12.53 10.12
C GLN A 36 -5.51 13.60 9.10
N PRO A 37 -4.84 14.77 9.07
CA PRO A 37 -5.06 15.78 8.03
C PRO A 37 -4.85 15.17 6.63
N ILE A 38 -5.79 15.41 5.73
CA ILE A 38 -5.75 14.87 4.35
C ILE A 38 -4.49 15.34 3.61
N SER A 39 -4.03 16.57 3.87
CA SER A 39 -2.78 17.11 3.32
C SER A 39 -1.53 16.33 3.74
N LEU A 40 -1.54 15.73 4.93
CA LEU A 40 -0.43 14.88 5.40
C LEU A 40 -0.51 13.49 4.80
N LYS A 41 -1.72 12.94 4.63
CA LYS A 41 -1.92 11.65 3.98
C LYS A 41 -1.50 11.67 2.49
N GLU A 42 -1.88 12.72 1.77
CA GLU A 42 -1.44 12.91 0.37
C GLU A 42 0.08 13.11 0.27
N LYS A 43 0.70 13.71 1.29
CA LYS A 43 2.16 13.87 1.35
C LYS A 43 2.85 12.53 1.62
N GLU A 44 2.32 11.72 2.53
CA GLU A 44 2.83 10.38 2.85
C GLU A 44 2.69 9.41 1.67
N GLU A 45 1.54 9.42 0.97
CA GLU A 45 1.33 8.62 -0.24
C GLU A 45 2.30 9.01 -1.37
N LYS A 46 2.63 10.31 -1.49
CA LYS A 46 3.65 10.79 -2.43
C LYS A 46 5.08 10.38 -2.04
N THR A 47 5.38 10.25 -0.75
CA THR A 47 6.74 9.91 -0.28
C THR A 47 7.00 8.41 -0.16
N THR A 48 5.98 7.56 -0.10
CA THR A 48 6.16 6.13 0.20
C THR A 48 6.16 5.22 -1.03
N PHE A 49 5.72 5.69 -2.21
CA PHE A 49 5.59 4.82 -3.39
C PHE A 49 6.29 5.28 -4.68
N SER A 50 6.95 6.45 -4.74
CA SER A 50 7.22 7.06 -6.05
C SER A 50 8.65 7.55 -6.35
N GLN A 51 9.70 7.10 -5.68
CA GLN A 51 11.04 7.58 -6.03
C GLN A 51 12.08 6.45 -6.06
N TRP A 52 11.91 5.50 -6.98
CA TRP A 52 13.10 4.94 -7.62
C TRP A 52 13.93 6.13 -8.10
N GLN A 53 15.23 6.12 -7.81
CA GLN A 53 16.13 7.14 -8.34
C GLN A 53 16.00 7.15 -9.86
N GLU A 54 16.12 8.32 -10.48
CA GLU A 54 16.17 8.41 -11.94
C GLU A 54 17.30 7.49 -12.44
N GLY A 55 17.00 6.64 -13.42
CA GLY A 55 17.95 5.64 -13.93
C GLY A 55 18.11 4.38 -13.09
N PHE A 56 17.27 4.12 -12.07
CA PHE A 56 17.42 2.93 -11.21
C PHE A 56 17.40 1.58 -11.98
N PHE A 57 16.65 1.49 -13.07
CA PHE A 57 16.57 0.26 -13.87
C PHE A 57 17.56 0.26 -15.04
N GLU A 58 18.04 1.44 -15.43
CA GLU A 58 18.86 1.69 -16.59
C GLU A 58 20.36 1.73 -16.24
N GLU A 59 20.71 2.24 -15.05
CA GLU A 59 22.07 2.39 -14.54
C GLU A 59 22.33 1.43 -13.38
N VAL A 60 22.95 0.29 -13.69
CA VAL A 60 23.39 -0.68 -12.69
C VAL A 60 24.90 -0.59 -12.58
N ILE A 61 25.42 -0.09 -11.45
CA ILE A 61 26.86 -0.09 -11.18
C ILE A 61 27.35 -1.54 -11.16
N GLY A 62 28.29 -1.88 -12.04
CA GLY A 62 28.77 -3.25 -12.22
C GLY A 62 27.85 -4.12 -13.09
N GLY A 63 26.90 -3.52 -13.80
CA GLY A 63 26.12 -4.17 -14.85
C GLY A 63 27.02 -4.65 -16.00
N TRP A 64 26.59 -5.70 -16.67
CA TRP A 64 27.31 -6.26 -17.81
C TRP A 64 27.09 -5.39 -19.06
N GLU A 65 28.16 -4.79 -19.58
CA GLU A 65 28.16 -3.98 -20.83
C GLU A 65 28.62 -4.77 -22.08
N GLY A 66 28.87 -6.07 -21.93
CA GLY A 66 29.36 -6.92 -23.02
C GLY A 66 28.25 -7.42 -23.95
N GLU A 67 28.46 -8.59 -24.54
CA GLU A 67 27.47 -9.21 -25.43
C GLU A 67 26.16 -9.52 -24.70
N LEU A 68 25.03 -9.51 -25.44
CA LEU A 68 23.72 -9.83 -24.88
C LEU A 68 23.74 -11.21 -24.23
N LEU A 69 23.29 -11.30 -22.98
CA LEU A 69 23.14 -12.57 -22.29
C LEU A 69 22.07 -13.40 -23.00
N VAL A 70 22.50 -14.44 -23.73
CA VAL A 70 21.60 -15.40 -24.36
C VAL A 70 21.30 -16.50 -23.36
N ARG A 71 20.02 -16.71 -23.07
CA ARG A 71 19.59 -17.88 -22.29
C ARG A 71 19.65 -19.12 -23.19
N GLU A 72 20.58 -20.02 -22.89
CA GLU A 72 20.67 -21.33 -23.53
C GLU A 72 19.37 -22.13 -23.33
N LYS A 73 19.12 -23.07 -24.25
CA LYS A 73 17.98 -23.98 -24.14
C LYS A 73 18.07 -24.74 -22.82
N GLN A 74 16.99 -24.66 -22.02
CA GLN A 74 16.89 -25.45 -20.78
C GLN A 74 16.95 -26.95 -21.12
N PRO A 75 17.70 -27.77 -20.36
CA PRO A 75 17.74 -29.20 -20.60
C PRO A 75 16.36 -29.84 -20.41
N ASP A 76 16.17 -31.00 -21.02
CA ASP A 76 14.98 -31.81 -20.80
C ASP A 76 14.92 -32.26 -19.32
N TYR A 77 13.70 -32.49 -18.83
CA TYR A 77 13.50 -32.95 -17.46
C TYR A 77 14.11 -34.34 -17.25
N GLU A 78 14.67 -34.59 -16.06
CA GLU A 78 15.09 -35.93 -15.67
C GLU A 78 13.89 -36.86 -15.54
N GLU A 79 13.92 -38.00 -16.21
CA GLU A 79 12.94 -39.06 -16.03
C GLU A 79 13.32 -39.91 -14.81
N ARG A 80 12.44 -39.97 -13.80
CA ARG A 80 12.57 -40.98 -12.74
C ARG A 80 11.98 -42.30 -13.23
N ALA A 81 12.77 -43.36 -13.24
CA ALA A 81 12.25 -44.70 -13.46
C ALA A 81 11.22 -45.03 -12.37
N ILE A 82 10.02 -45.43 -12.79
CA ILE A 82 9.03 -46.02 -11.89
C ILE A 82 9.46 -47.48 -11.74
N GLU A 83 10.14 -47.80 -10.64
CA GLU A 83 10.41 -49.19 -10.26
C GLU A 83 9.06 -49.80 -9.83
N ASN A 84 8.51 -50.69 -10.67
CA ASN A 84 7.33 -51.47 -10.32
C ASN A 84 7.79 -52.64 -9.46
N ASP A 85 7.42 -52.60 -8.17
CA ASP A 85 7.56 -53.69 -7.19
C ASP A 85 6.57 -54.83 -7.50
#